data_AF-A0A2A2JT06-F1
#
_entry.id   AF-A0A2A2JT06-F1
#
_cell.length_a   1.000
_cell.length_b   1.000
_cell.length_c   1.000
_cell.angle_alpha   90.00
_cell.angle_beta   90.00
_cell.angle_gamma   90.00
#
_symmetry.space_group_name_H-M   'P 1'
#
loop_
_entity.id
_entity.type
_entity.pdbx_description
1 polymer ?
#
loop_
_entity_poly.entity_id
_entity_poly.type
_entity_poly.pdbx_seq_one_letter_code
_entity_poly.pdbx_strand_id
1 'polypeptide(L)'
;MAIDYFMGLSMVSFGVTLLTVALFLSAYLGILQEDIYAKYGRRNDEAMFFVHFLSLPAFAFLARGLEESIGRANSSPYLKIAENTLPVREAWAAILLICILQYICVNNVYRLTAVNSSLSVTMVISLRKFLSLFISFIVFGNPFNVFHICGTAFVFIGSTIYSRVF
;
A
#
# COMPACT_ATOMS: atom_id res chain seq x y z
N MET A 1 25.08 -19.50 16.32
CA MET A 1 24.92 -18.22 17.03
C MET A 1 25.58 -17.06 16.30
N ALA A 2 26.92 -16.93 16.25
CA ALA A 2 27.57 -15.81 15.51
C ALA A 2 27.27 -15.80 13.99
N ILE A 3 27.19 -16.98 13.37
CA ILE A 3 26.82 -17.14 11.94
C ILE A 3 25.37 -16.74 11.69
N ASP A 4 24.44 -17.03 12.62
CA ASP A 4 23.03 -16.65 12.52
C ASP A 4 22.85 -15.13 12.66
N TYR A 5 23.61 -14.48 13.54
CA TYR A 5 23.62 -13.01 13.67
C TYR A 5 24.20 -12.34 12.41
N PHE A 6 25.27 -12.89 11.84
CA PHE A 6 25.85 -12.37 10.60
C PHE A 6 24.91 -12.54 9.40
N MET A 7 24.27 -13.72 9.25
CA MET A 7 23.23 -13.94 8.26
C MET A 7 22.04 -13.00 8.47
N GLY A 8 21.58 -12.84 9.71
CA GLY A 8 20.50 -11.90 10.06
C GLY A 8 20.84 -10.46 9.68
N LEU A 9 22.07 -10.00 9.96
CA LEU A 9 22.52 -8.65 9.60
C LEU A 9 22.59 -8.47 8.08
N SER A 10 23.06 -9.47 7.33
CA SER A 10 23.10 -9.43 5.87
C SER A 10 21.70 -9.36 5.24
N MET A 11 20.72 -10.08 5.80
CA MET A 11 19.33 -10.08 5.34
C MET A 11 18.65 -8.73 5.62
N VAL A 12 18.88 -8.16 6.80
CA VAL A 12 18.36 -6.83 7.16
C VAL A 12 18.96 -5.76 6.25
N SER A 13 20.29 -5.79 6.03
CA SER A 13 20.93 -4.80 5.16
C SER A 13 20.38 -4.88 3.73
N PHE A 14 20.19 -6.09 3.20
CA PHE A 14 19.59 -6.27 1.88
C PHE A 14 18.15 -5.73 1.82
N GLY A 15 17.33 -6.03 2.83
CA GLY A 15 15.96 -5.54 2.94
C GLY A 15 15.88 -4.01 3.01
N VAL A 16 16.76 -3.38 3.81
CA VAL A 16 16.85 -1.92 3.90
C VAL A 16 17.24 -1.30 2.57
N THR A 17 18.28 -1.81 1.90
CA THR A 17 18.68 -1.33 0.57
C THR A 17 17.55 -1.42 -0.44
N LEU A 18 16.83 -2.55 -0.46
CA LEU A 18 15.69 -2.76 -1.35
C LEU A 18 14.56 -1.75 -1.08
N LEU A 19 14.21 -1.55 0.19
CA LEU A 19 13.18 -0.57 0.58
C LEU A 19 13.61 0.87 0.24
N THR A 20 14.87 1.23 0.46
CA THR A 20 15.38 2.56 0.09
C THR A 20 15.25 2.81 -1.40
N VAL A 21 15.68 1.87 -2.25
CA VAL A 21 15.53 1.99 -3.72
C VAL A 21 14.06 2.10 -4.11
N ALA A 22 13.19 1.28 -3.51
CA ALA A 22 11.74 1.33 -3.78
C ALA A 22 11.12 2.69 -3.40
N LEU A 23 11.56 3.32 -2.31
CA LEU A 23 11.07 4.64 -1.90
C LEU A 23 11.50 5.74 -2.88
N PHE A 24 12.74 5.70 -3.37
CA PHE A 24 13.21 6.63 -4.40
C PHE A 24 12.42 6.49 -5.71
N LEU A 25 12.19 5.24 -6.17
CA LEU A 25 11.37 4.97 -7.35
C LEU A 25 9.91 5.44 -7.16
N SER A 26 9.35 5.26 -5.95
CA SER A 26 7.99 5.72 -5.62
C SER A 26 7.87 7.25 -5.65
N ALA A 27 8.87 7.95 -5.12
CA ALA A 27 8.92 9.41 -5.17
C ALA A 27 9.07 9.92 -6.60
N TYR A 28 9.95 9.29 -7.39
CA TYR A 28 10.13 9.61 -8.81
C TYR A 28 8.85 9.42 -9.62
N LEU A 29 8.11 8.32 -9.37
CA LEU A 29 6.84 8.06 -10.03
C LEU A 29 5.79 9.13 -9.73
N GLY A 30 5.71 9.63 -8.49
CA GLY A 30 4.79 10.72 -8.13
C GLY A 30 5.10 12.03 -8.87
N ILE A 31 6.38 12.39 -8.97
CA ILE A 31 6.82 13.58 -9.72
C ILE A 31 6.54 13.42 -11.22
N LEU A 32 6.84 12.24 -11.79
CA LEU A 32 6.58 11.95 -13.20
C LEU A 32 5.08 12.04 -13.53
N GLN A 33 4.21 11.57 -12.62
CA GLN A 33 2.76 11.71 -12.77
C GLN A 33 2.32 13.18 -12.79
N GLU A 34 2.86 14.00 -11.88
CA GLU A 34 2.60 15.45 -11.85
C GLU A 34 3.02 16.13 -13.16
N ASP A 35 4.23 15.85 -13.65
CA ASP A 35 4.76 16.41 -14.91
C ASP A 35 3.92 15.98 -16.13
N ILE A 36 3.51 14.71 -16.19
CA ILE A 36 2.66 14.20 -17.27
C ILE A 36 1.29 14.90 -17.25
N TYR A 37 0.69 15.09 -16.08
CA TYR A 37 -0.59 15.79 -15.97
C TYR A 37 -0.49 17.27 -16.33
N ALA A 38 0.64 17.92 -16.01
CA ALA A 38 0.90 19.30 -16.41
C ALA A 38 1.06 19.44 -17.94
N LYS A 39 1.72 18.46 -18.59
CA LYS A 39 2.03 18.53 -20.04
C LYS A 39 0.91 18.03 -20.95
N TYR A 40 0.24 16.92 -20.61
CA TYR A 40 -0.71 16.22 -21.49
C TYR A 40 -2.17 16.29 -21.03
N GLY A 41 -2.43 17.04 -19.95
CA GLY A 41 -3.75 17.24 -19.38
C GLY A 41 -4.19 16.13 -18.42
N ARG A 42 -5.27 16.42 -17.68
CA ARG A 42 -5.78 15.59 -16.57
C ARG A 42 -6.61 14.42 -17.08
N ARG A 43 -5.96 13.36 -17.57
CA ARG A 43 -6.60 12.11 -18.00
C ARG A 43 -6.22 10.97 -17.05
N ASN A 44 -6.81 11.01 -15.84
CA ASN A 44 -6.49 10.09 -14.74
C ASN A 44 -6.80 8.62 -15.09
N ASP A 45 -7.93 8.38 -15.75
CA ASP A 45 -8.38 7.02 -16.08
C ASP A 45 -7.45 6.35 -17.10
N GLU A 46 -6.98 7.12 -18.09
CA GLU A 46 -6.04 6.67 -19.11
C GLU A 46 -4.66 6.36 -18.49
N ALA A 47 -4.15 7.27 -17.65
CA ALA A 47 -2.90 7.07 -16.93
C ALA A 47 -2.97 5.84 -16.00
N MET A 48 -4.09 5.65 -15.30
CA MET A 48 -4.32 4.47 -14.46
C MET A 48 -4.36 3.21 -15.30
N PHE A 49 -5.08 3.20 -16.43
CA PHE A 49 -5.15 2.06 -17.34
C PHE A 49 -3.76 1.65 -17.84
N PHE A 50 -2.96 2.58 -18.34
CA PHE A 50 -1.64 2.27 -18.89
C PHE A 50 -0.67 1.72 -17.84
N VAL A 51 -0.65 2.31 -16.63
CA VAL A 51 0.26 1.83 -15.57
C VAL A 51 -0.11 0.40 -15.14
N HIS A 52 -1.39 0.10 -14.98
CA HIS A 52 -1.82 -1.25 -14.58
C HIS A 52 -1.65 -2.25 -15.72
N PHE A 53 -2.00 -1.88 -16.95
CA PHE A 53 -1.83 -2.75 -18.11
C PHE A 53 -0.35 -3.09 -18.35
N LEU A 54 0.54 -2.10 -18.25
CA LEU A 54 1.99 -2.31 -18.43
C LEU A 54 2.61 -3.13 -17.29
N SER A 55 1.97 -3.17 -16.11
CA SER A 55 2.40 -4.05 -15.01
C SER A 55 2.07 -5.53 -15.24
N LEU A 56 1.02 -5.85 -16.00
CA LEU A 56 0.60 -7.23 -16.31
C LEU A 56 1.72 -8.14 -16.85
N PRO A 57 2.50 -7.74 -17.87
CA PRO A 57 3.61 -8.57 -18.36
C PRO A 57 4.71 -8.79 -17.30
N ALA A 58 4.91 -7.84 -16.37
CA ALA A 58 5.89 -8.03 -15.30
C ALA A 58 5.47 -9.13 -14.31
N PHE A 59 4.16 -9.36 -14.11
CA PHE A 59 3.66 -10.46 -13.28
C PHE A 59 4.02 -11.85 -13.82
N ALA A 60 4.34 -11.98 -15.12
CA ALA A 60 4.79 -13.25 -15.69
C ALA A 60 6.09 -13.75 -15.02
N PHE A 61 6.98 -12.83 -14.59
CA PHE A 61 8.18 -13.20 -13.82
C PHE A 61 7.87 -13.76 -12.43
N LEU A 62 6.69 -13.47 -11.89
CA LEU A 62 6.22 -13.93 -10.57
C LEU A 62 5.28 -15.14 -10.66
N ALA A 63 5.12 -15.75 -11.84
CA ALA A 63 4.13 -16.81 -12.08
C ALA A 63 4.21 -17.96 -11.06
N ARG A 64 5.43 -18.40 -10.68
CA ARG A 64 5.62 -19.49 -9.72
C ARG A 64 5.06 -19.16 -8.32
N GLY A 65 5.31 -17.94 -7.84
CA GLY A 65 4.76 -17.49 -6.56
C GLY A 65 3.23 -17.30 -6.62
N LEU A 66 2.70 -16.97 -7.79
CA LEU A 66 1.26 -16.87 -8.01
C LEU A 66 0.58 -18.26 -7.97
N GLU A 67 1.17 -19.28 -8.58
CA GLU A 67 0.65 -20.66 -8.53
C GLU A 67 0.54 -21.17 -7.09
N GLU A 68 1.59 -20.96 -6.29
CA GLU A 68 1.58 -21.31 -4.87
C GLU A 68 0.49 -20.54 -4.10
N SER A 69 0.35 -19.24 -4.35
CA SER A 69 -0.65 -18.40 -3.70
C SER A 69 -2.08 -18.79 -4.06
N ILE A 70 -2.33 -19.13 -5.33
CA ILE A 70 -3.61 -19.64 -5.82
C ILE A 70 -3.92 -21.00 -5.18
N GLY A 71 -2.93 -21.89 -5.09
CA GLY A 71 -3.08 -23.18 -4.39
C GLY A 71 -3.54 -22.98 -2.95
N ARG A 72 -2.90 -22.06 -2.21
CA ARG A 72 -3.27 -21.72 -0.82
C ARG A 72 -4.67 -21.10 -0.73
N ALA A 73 -5.05 -20.22 -1.66
CA ALA A 73 -6.39 -19.64 -1.71
C ALA A 73 -7.48 -20.69 -2.00
N ASN A 74 -7.18 -21.67 -2.84
CA ASN A 74 -8.07 -22.79 -3.15
C ASN A 74 -8.19 -23.79 -2.00
N SER A 75 -7.19 -23.91 -1.14
CA SER A 75 -7.28 -24.74 0.07
C SER A 75 -7.91 -24.03 1.26
N SER A 76 -8.26 -22.75 1.15
CA SER A 76 -8.81 -21.98 2.27
C SER A 76 -10.23 -22.44 2.64
N PRO A 77 -10.63 -22.28 3.93
CA PRO A 77 -11.97 -22.62 4.37
C PRO A 77 -13.03 -21.77 3.66
N TYR A 78 -14.26 -22.29 3.66
CA TYR A 78 -15.44 -21.55 3.19
C TYR A 78 -15.74 -20.40 4.14
N LEU A 79 -16.17 -19.28 3.57
CA LEU A 79 -16.56 -18.09 4.29
C LEU A 79 -17.77 -18.40 5.17
N LYS A 80 -17.60 -18.22 6.48
CA LYS A 80 -18.68 -18.32 7.47
C LYS A 80 -19.18 -16.91 7.77
N ILE A 81 -20.42 -16.62 7.42
CA ILE A 81 -21.08 -15.37 7.82
C ILE A 81 -22.16 -15.72 8.84
N ALA A 82 -21.94 -15.29 10.08
CA ALA A 82 -22.71 -15.72 11.24
C ALA A 82 -22.74 -17.26 11.35
N GLU A 83 -23.84 -17.90 10.94
CA GLU A 83 -24.05 -19.36 11.01
C GLU A 83 -24.16 -20.03 9.62
N ASN A 84 -24.26 -19.25 8.54
CA ASN A 84 -24.39 -19.79 7.19
C ASN A 84 -23.01 -19.89 6.51
N THR A 85 -22.73 -21.07 5.96
CA THR A 85 -21.56 -21.29 5.10
C THR A 85 -21.91 -20.89 3.67
N LEU A 86 -21.25 -19.86 3.16
CA LEU A 86 -21.37 -19.51 1.76
C LEU A 86 -20.43 -20.39 0.92
N PRO A 87 -20.80 -20.75 -0.33
CA PRO A 87 -19.95 -21.52 -1.24
C PRO A 87 -18.79 -20.69 -1.81
N VAL A 88 -18.33 -19.66 -1.09
CA VAL A 88 -17.21 -18.80 -1.45
C VAL A 88 -16.10 -19.03 -0.44
N ARG A 89 -14.87 -19.22 -0.92
CA ARG A 89 -13.71 -19.38 -0.05
C ARG A 89 -13.31 -18.04 0.55
N GLU A 90 -12.95 -18.06 1.84
CA GLU A 90 -12.59 -16.86 2.60
C GLU A 90 -11.44 -16.08 1.95
N ALA A 91 -10.38 -16.76 1.49
CA ALA A 91 -9.24 -16.11 0.87
C ALA A 91 -9.63 -15.36 -0.42
N TRP A 92 -10.47 -15.94 -1.26
CA TRP A 92 -10.95 -15.29 -2.48
C TRP A 92 -11.85 -14.09 -2.18
N ALA A 93 -12.70 -14.18 -1.14
CA ALA A 93 -13.50 -13.05 -0.68
C ALA A 93 -12.62 -11.90 -0.15
N ALA A 94 -11.58 -12.22 0.63
CA ALA A 94 -10.64 -11.23 1.14
C ALA A 94 -9.83 -10.56 0.02
N ILE A 95 -9.34 -11.34 -0.96
CA ILE A 95 -8.64 -10.80 -2.14
C ILE A 95 -9.55 -9.83 -2.90
N LEU A 96 -10.80 -10.22 -3.16
CA LEU A 96 -11.77 -9.38 -3.86
C LEU A 96 -12.02 -8.07 -3.10
N LEU A 97 -12.19 -8.14 -1.77
CA LEU A 97 -12.35 -6.95 -0.92
C LEU A 97 -11.13 -6.03 -1.00
N ILE A 98 -9.91 -6.59 -0.91
CA ILE A 98 -8.67 -5.83 -1.02
C ILE A 98 -8.55 -5.18 -2.40
N CYS A 99 -8.90 -5.88 -3.47
CA CYS A 99 -8.90 -5.33 -4.83
C CYS A 99 -9.86 -4.14 -4.97
N ILE A 100 -11.08 -4.23 -4.44
CA ILE A 100 -12.05 -3.13 -4.46
C ILE A 100 -11.52 -1.92 -3.68
N LEU A 101 -11.04 -2.13 -2.45
CA LEU A 101 -10.50 -1.05 -1.62
C LEU A 101 -9.26 -0.41 -2.26
N GLN A 102 -8.40 -1.22 -2.87
CA GLN A 102 -7.21 -0.76 -3.57
C GLN A 102 -7.59 0.07 -4.80
N TYR A 103 -8.54 -0.40 -5.60
CA TYR A 103 -9.04 0.34 -6.76
C TYR A 103 -9.60 1.71 -6.35
N ILE A 104 -10.49 1.75 -5.35
CA ILE A 104 -11.07 3.00 -4.85
C ILE A 104 -9.96 3.95 -4.40
N CYS A 105 -8.96 3.45 -3.66
CA CYS A 105 -7.91 4.33 -3.19
C CYS A 105 -6.98 4.81 -4.31
N VAL A 106 -6.53 3.92 -5.19
CA VAL A 106 -5.64 4.30 -6.30
C VAL A 106 -6.32 5.30 -7.22
N ASN A 107 -7.60 5.09 -7.54
CA ASN A 107 -8.38 6.06 -8.31
C ASN A 107 -8.42 7.44 -7.63
N ASN A 108 -8.67 7.49 -6.33
CA ASN A 108 -8.66 8.77 -5.59
C ASN A 108 -7.27 9.42 -5.56
N VAL A 109 -6.19 8.64 -5.41
CA VAL A 109 -4.81 9.15 -5.46
C VAL A 109 -4.49 9.75 -6.83
N TYR A 110 -4.86 9.07 -7.92
CA TYR A 110 -4.65 9.59 -9.27
C TYR A 110 -5.42 10.90 -9.49
N ARG A 111 -6.69 10.97 -9.03
CA ARG A 111 -7.47 12.21 -9.07
C ARG A 111 -6.84 13.32 -8.23
N LEU A 112 -6.29 13.00 -7.07
CA LEU A 112 -5.63 13.96 -6.19
C LEU A 112 -4.31 14.48 -6.79
N THR A 113 -3.56 13.62 -7.47
CA THR A 113 -2.30 13.95 -8.17
C THR A 113 -2.53 14.84 -9.38
N ALA A 114 -3.69 14.73 -10.03
CA ALA A 114 -4.03 15.69 -11.08
C ALA A 114 -4.24 17.11 -10.54
N VAL A 115 -4.73 17.27 -9.31
CA VAL A 115 -5.13 18.57 -8.76
C VAL A 115 -4.16 19.20 -7.77
N ASN A 116 -3.29 18.39 -7.15
CA ASN A 116 -2.30 18.83 -6.17
C ASN A 116 -0.90 18.39 -6.59
N SER A 117 0.12 19.00 -5.98
CA SER A 117 1.50 18.55 -6.15
C SER A 117 1.73 17.15 -5.55
N SER A 118 2.76 16.47 -6.05
CA SER A 118 3.21 15.16 -5.60
C SER A 118 3.54 15.12 -4.10
N LEU A 119 3.98 16.25 -3.54
CA LEU A 119 4.25 16.40 -2.10
C LEU A 119 2.96 16.27 -1.27
N SER A 120 1.91 17.01 -1.63
CA SER A 120 0.61 16.94 -0.93
C SER A 120 0.00 15.55 -1.02
N VAL A 121 0.11 14.91 -2.20
CA VAL A 121 -0.36 13.54 -2.42
C VAL A 121 0.39 12.56 -1.52
N THR A 122 1.71 12.69 -1.43
CA THR A 122 2.55 11.83 -0.57
C THR A 122 2.15 11.96 0.91
N MET A 123 1.86 13.18 1.36
CA MET A 123 1.36 13.44 2.71
C MET A 123 -0.02 12.78 2.96
N VAL A 124 -0.95 12.84 2.01
CA VAL A 124 -2.26 12.17 2.15
C VAL A 124 -2.12 10.65 2.17
N ILE A 125 -1.21 10.08 1.36
CA ILE A 125 -0.95 8.63 1.35
C ILE A 125 -0.32 8.17 2.67
N SER A 126 0.58 8.96 3.26
CA SER A 126 1.19 8.61 4.55
C SER A 126 0.15 8.66 5.68
N LEU A 127 -0.75 9.64 5.66
CA LEU A 127 -1.91 9.70 6.55
C LEU A 127 -2.82 8.47 6.41
N ARG A 128 -3.13 8.03 5.18
CA ARG A 128 -3.92 6.79 4.95
C ARG A 128 -3.25 5.58 5.61
N LYS A 129 -1.95 5.38 5.38
CA LYS A 129 -1.20 4.25 5.95
C LYS A 129 -1.21 4.29 7.48
N PHE A 130 -1.03 5.49 8.04
CA PHE A 130 -1.11 5.72 9.48
C PHE A 130 -2.49 5.37 10.05
N LEU A 131 -3.57 5.85 9.43
CA LEU A 131 -4.94 5.53 9.87
C LEU A 131 -5.23 4.03 9.79
N SER A 132 -4.78 3.35 8.74
CA SER A 132 -4.91 1.89 8.63
C SER A 132 -4.20 1.17 9.77
N LEU A 133 -3.00 1.63 10.15
CA LEU A 133 -2.25 1.09 11.27
C LEU A 133 -2.97 1.36 12.61
N PHE A 134 -3.49 2.57 12.79
CA PHE A 134 -4.20 2.96 14.00
C PHE A 134 -5.49 2.14 14.20
N ILE A 135 -6.28 1.95 13.15
CA ILE A 135 -7.48 1.09 13.18
C ILE A 135 -7.09 -0.35 13.50
N SER A 136 -6.05 -0.87 12.85
CA SER A 136 -5.54 -2.22 13.13
C SER A 136 -5.18 -2.37 14.60
N PHE A 137 -4.51 -1.38 15.18
CA PHE A 137 -4.15 -1.41 16.59
C PHE A 137 -5.38 -1.51 17.51
N ILE A 138 -6.43 -0.71 17.25
CA ILE A 138 -7.70 -0.73 18.02
C ILE A 138 -8.42 -2.07 17.88
N VAL A 139 -8.55 -2.59 16.65
CA VAL A 139 -9.32 -3.81 16.37
C VAL A 139 -8.67 -5.06 16.96
N PHE A 140 -7.34 -5.16 16.89
CA PHE A 140 -6.62 -6.32 17.41
C PHE A 140 -6.28 -6.23 18.90
N GLY A 141 -6.62 -5.12 19.58
CA GLY A 141 -6.43 -4.97 21.03
C GLY A 141 -4.97 -5.10 21.47
N ASN A 142 -4.02 -4.68 20.65
CA ASN A 142 -2.60 -4.72 21.01
C ASN A 142 -2.32 -3.74 22.18
N PRO A 143 -1.26 -3.95 22.98
CA PRO A 143 -0.91 -3.02 24.07
C PRO A 143 -0.30 -1.71 23.53
N PHE A 144 -0.80 -0.56 23.97
CA PHE A 144 -0.40 0.74 23.41
C PHE A 144 0.78 1.29 24.21
N ASN A 145 1.97 1.22 23.62
CA ASN A 145 3.17 1.78 24.22
C ASN A 145 3.23 3.31 24.05
N VAL A 146 3.96 3.99 24.93
CA VAL A 146 4.22 5.44 24.90
C VAL A 146 4.79 5.89 23.54
N PHE A 147 5.62 5.06 22.90
CA PHE A 147 6.14 5.35 21.56
C PHE A 147 5.05 5.52 20.50
N HIS A 148 3.93 4.79 20.60
CA HIS A 148 2.81 4.94 19.65
C HIS A 148 2.02 6.23 19.89
N ILE A 149 1.88 6.66 21.15
CA ILE A 149 1.29 7.97 21.50
C ILE A 149 2.14 9.08 20.88
N CYS A 150 3.46 9.02 21.09
CA CYS A 150 4.40 10.00 20.54
C CYS A 150 4.35 10.03 19.01
N GLY A 151 4.40 8.87 18.35
CA GLY A 151 4.31 8.76 16.89
C GLY A 151 2.98 9.31 16.35
N THR A 152 1.86 8.99 17.00
CA THR A 152 0.54 9.51 16.64
C THR A 152 0.50 11.04 16.72
N ALA A 153 0.98 11.62 17.82
CA ALA A 153 1.07 13.07 17.98
C ALA A 153 1.91 13.71 16.87
N PHE A 154 3.06 13.12 16.53
CA PHE A 154 3.95 13.64 15.50
C PHE A 154 3.32 13.64 14.11
N VAL A 155 2.60 12.57 13.73
CA VAL A 155 1.88 12.49 12.45
C VAL A 155 0.77 13.54 12.38
N PHE A 156 -0.05 13.70 13.42
CA PHE A 156 -1.12 14.70 13.44
C PHE A 156 -0.60 16.15 13.44
N ILE A 157 0.46 16.43 14.20
CA ILE A 157 1.09 17.76 14.24
C ILE A 157 1.68 18.09 12.86
N GLY A 158 2.49 17.21 12.28
CA GLY A 158 3.09 17.41 10.97
C GLY A 158 2.02 17.63 9.89
N SER A 159 0.91 16.89 9.97
CA SER A 159 -0.20 17.02 9.04
C SER A 159 -0.94 18.36 9.16
N THR A 160 -1.17 18.81 10.39
CA THR A 160 -1.87 20.07 10.66
C THR A 160 -1.02 21.28 10.27
N ILE A 161 0.30 21.23 10.51
CA ILE A 161 1.23 22.29 10.09
C ILE A 161 1.24 22.39 8.56
N TYR A 162 1.35 21.25 7.86
CA TYR A 162 1.38 21.23 6.41
C TYR A 162 0.10 21.81 5.79
N SER A 163 -1.07 21.37 6.26
CA SER A 163 -2.38 21.84 5.78
C SER A 163 -2.69 23.31 6.11
N ARG A 164 -1.88 23.99 6.94
CA ARG A 164 -2.04 25.43 7.21
C ARG A 164 -1.15 26.29 6.32
N VAL A 165 -0.09 25.72 5.77
CA VAL A 165 0.88 26.42 4.91
C VAL A 165 0.44 26.40 3.43
N PHE A 166 -0.34 25.40 3.04
CA PHE A 166 -0.91 25.21 1.70
C PHE A 166 -2.43 25.02 1.80
#